data_AF-A0A4Y2B0N8-F1
#
_entry.id   AF-A0A4Y2B0N8-F1
#
_cell.length_a   1.000
_cell.length_b   1.000
_cell.length_c   1.000
_cell.angle_alpha   90.00
_cell.angle_beta   90.00
_cell.angle_gamma   90.00
#
_symmetry.space_group_name_H-M   'P 1'
#
loop_
_entity.id
_entity.type
_entity.pdbx_description
1 polymer ?
#
loop_
_entity_poly.entity_id
_entity_poly.type
_entity_poly.pdbx_seq_one_letter_code
_entity_poly.pdbx_strand_id
1 'polypeptide(L)'
;MEKQLIRSGMQENQSLVDKDSFAYSKCLLFADDLKLFSSMNSNLDAVLLQNDLDCLFKWCTVNKLHLNIEKCRILSYTRKSQPLNHVYKINDLVLSCSDSVTDLCTIFDTKLDFSQHINSMVSKAYRRLGILKRRTREFLSEIALKVLYYAHVRSSLEYCSIIWDPNYRNKIEIIERIQNNFLRYLLYKKNGIYLQDISSSCLRDMFNIPSLCSRRDVSCVLLFYKVINGSIDCTDILSAINFSLPARSLRNRGSFPNVYSRFNYIDRF
;
A
#
# COMPACT_ATOMS: atom_id res chain seq x y z
N MET A 1 -11.92 -24.10 4.92
CA MET A 1 -11.05 -24.15 6.11
C MET A 1 -10.03 -23.00 6.15
N GLU A 2 -9.33 -22.68 5.06
CA GLU A 2 -8.37 -21.54 5.03
C GLU A 2 -8.97 -20.15 5.27
N LYS A 3 -10.23 -19.90 4.85
CA LYS A 3 -10.94 -18.63 5.10
C LYS A 3 -11.31 -18.40 6.58
N GLN A 4 -11.33 -19.46 7.39
CA GLN A 4 -11.57 -19.37 8.84
C GLN A 4 -10.29 -19.02 9.61
N LEU A 5 -9.12 -19.46 9.14
CA LEU A 5 -7.83 -19.14 9.78
C LEU A 5 -7.42 -17.66 9.62
N ILE A 6 -7.78 -17.01 8.49
CA ILE A 6 -7.51 -15.57 8.32
C ILE A 6 -8.44 -14.72 9.21
N ARG A 7 -9.69 -15.17 9.40
CA ARG A 7 -10.64 -14.56 10.35
C ARG A 7 -10.16 -14.72 11.79
N SER A 8 -9.67 -15.90 12.19
CA SER A 8 -9.17 -16.12 13.54
C SER A 8 -7.90 -15.31 13.79
N GLY A 9 -6.91 -15.31 12.90
CA GLY A 9 -5.65 -14.58 13.13
C GLY A 9 -5.77 -13.05 13.18
N MET A 10 -6.79 -12.46 12.54
CA MET A 10 -7.02 -11.00 12.55
C MET A 10 -7.98 -10.57 13.69
N GLN A 11 -8.90 -11.44 14.12
CA GLN A 11 -9.76 -11.22 15.30
C GLN A 11 -9.08 -11.60 16.63
N GLU A 12 -8.28 -12.66 16.67
CA GLU A 12 -7.55 -13.15 17.87
C GLU A 12 -6.39 -12.22 18.27
N ASN A 13 -5.80 -11.47 17.33
CA ASN A 13 -4.82 -10.44 17.67
C ASN A 13 -5.47 -9.10 18.07
N GLN A 14 -6.72 -8.86 17.66
CA GLN A 14 -7.48 -7.68 18.08
C GLN A 14 -8.10 -7.80 19.48
N SER A 15 -8.03 -8.97 20.11
CA SER A 15 -8.48 -9.21 21.48
C SER A 15 -7.40 -9.08 22.55
N LEU A 16 -6.14 -8.76 22.19
CA LEU A 16 -5.05 -8.67 23.15
C LEU A 16 -5.04 -7.33 23.87
N VAL A 17 -5.17 -6.22 23.15
CA VAL A 17 -5.34 -4.91 23.78
C VAL A 17 -6.82 -4.72 24.05
N ASP A 18 -7.17 -4.61 25.33
CA ASP A 18 -8.54 -4.37 25.76
C ASP A 18 -9.00 -3.06 25.09
N LYS A 19 -9.86 -3.16 24.06
CA LYS A 19 -10.25 -2.02 23.20
C LYS A 19 -10.91 -0.91 24.02
N ASP A 20 -11.41 -1.25 25.21
CA ASP A 20 -11.97 -0.31 26.18
C ASP A 20 -10.90 0.50 26.93
N SER A 21 -9.61 0.20 26.76
CA SER A 21 -8.49 0.93 27.37
C SER A 21 -8.17 2.26 26.69
N PHE A 22 -8.61 2.48 25.44
CA PHE A 22 -8.39 3.73 24.72
C PHE A 22 -9.72 4.45 24.49
N ALA A 23 -9.93 5.53 25.22
CA ALA A 23 -11.22 6.23 25.21
C ALA A 23 -11.33 7.25 24.06
N TYR A 24 -10.19 7.74 23.53
CA TYR A 24 -10.19 8.91 22.63
C TYR A 24 -9.55 8.63 21.26
N SER A 25 -8.83 7.51 21.10
CA SER A 25 -8.08 7.17 19.90
C SER A 25 -8.51 5.83 19.33
N LYS A 26 -8.49 5.72 18.00
CA LYS A 26 -8.65 4.43 17.33
C LYS A 26 -7.32 3.68 17.33
N CYS A 27 -7.39 2.36 17.38
CA CYS A 27 -6.23 1.48 17.40
C CYS A 27 -6.25 0.50 16.23
N LEU A 28 -5.12 0.35 15.54
CA LEU A 28 -4.85 -0.74 14.59
C LEU A 28 -3.68 -1.57 15.10
N LEU A 29 -3.79 -2.90 14.96
CA LEU A 29 -2.77 -3.84 15.40
C LEU A 29 -2.42 -4.79 14.25
N PHE A 30 -1.13 -5.09 14.11
CA PHE A 30 -0.65 -6.18 13.28
C PHE A 30 0.60 -6.80 13.93
N ALA A 31 0.51 -8.05 14.38
CA ALA A 31 1.54 -8.67 15.20
C ALA A 31 1.94 -7.76 16.39
N ASP A 32 3.22 -7.38 16.49
CA ASP A 32 3.75 -6.47 17.50
C ASP A 32 3.59 -4.98 17.17
N ASP A 33 3.25 -4.64 15.93
CA ASP A 33 3.06 -3.25 15.50
C ASP A 33 1.67 -2.73 15.90
N LEU A 34 1.64 -1.74 16.81
CA LEU A 34 0.45 -1.02 17.25
C LEU A 34 0.45 0.42 16.73
N LYS A 35 -0.71 0.90 16.28
CA LYS A 35 -0.91 2.26 15.77
C LYS A 35 -2.10 2.89 16.45
N LEU A 36 -1.85 3.99 17.16
CA LEU A 36 -2.90 4.88 17.67
C LEU A 36 -3.06 6.05 16.71
N PHE A 37 -4.29 6.36 16.36
CA PHE A 37 -4.61 7.47 15.48
C PHE A 37 -5.91 8.15 15.92
N SER A 38 -5.90 9.48 15.83
CA SER A 38 -7.05 10.32 16.18
C SER A 38 -7.07 11.58 15.31
N SER A 39 -8.24 12.20 15.21
CA SER A 39 -8.42 13.45 14.48
C SER A 39 -8.02 14.63 15.36
N MET A 40 -7.03 15.41 14.92
CA MET A 40 -6.47 16.53 15.69
C MET A 40 -7.07 17.87 15.26
N ASN A 41 -8.03 18.39 16.03
CA ASN A 41 -8.70 19.66 15.77
C ASN A 41 -8.31 20.75 16.78
N SER A 42 -7.98 20.37 18.01
CA SER A 42 -7.70 21.25 19.14
C SER A 42 -6.53 20.77 19.99
N ASN A 43 -6.03 21.63 20.88
CA ASN A 43 -5.03 21.24 21.88
C ASN A 43 -5.58 20.20 22.88
N LEU A 44 -6.90 20.19 23.10
CA LEU A 44 -7.54 19.19 23.95
C LEU A 44 -7.37 17.79 23.34
N ASP A 45 -7.56 17.64 22.03
CA ASP A 45 -7.39 16.34 21.34
C ASP A 45 -5.96 15.80 21.50
N ALA A 46 -4.96 16.68 21.50
CA ALA A 46 -3.57 16.30 21.73
C ALA A 46 -3.35 15.78 23.16
N VAL A 47 -3.95 16.44 24.16
CA VAL A 47 -3.92 15.97 25.57
C VAL A 47 -4.64 14.62 25.70
N LEU A 48 -5.76 14.44 25.00
CA LEU A 48 -6.51 13.18 25.03
C LEU A 48 -5.72 12.02 24.40
N LEU A 49 -5.02 12.25 23.28
CA LEU A 49 -4.12 11.24 22.72
C LEU A 49 -2.93 10.95 23.66
N GLN A 50 -2.40 11.96 24.36
CA GLN A 50 -1.36 11.74 25.38
C GLN A 50 -1.89 10.85 26.52
N ASN A 51 -3.12 11.05 26.99
CA ASN A 51 -3.73 10.18 28.00
C ASN A 51 -3.86 8.73 27.51
N ASP A 52 -4.24 8.52 26.24
CA ASP A 52 -4.30 7.17 25.65
C ASP A 52 -2.91 6.53 25.52
N LEU A 53 -1.86 7.31 25.23
CA LEU A 53 -0.46 6.83 25.22
C LEU A 53 0.01 6.41 26.62
N ASP A 54 -0.38 7.15 27.66
CA ASP A 54 -0.08 6.80 29.04
C ASP A 54 -0.81 5.52 29.47
N CYS A 55 -2.07 5.37 29.03
CA CYS A 55 -2.85 4.14 29.22
C CYS A 55 -2.21 2.95 28.50
N LEU A 56 -1.73 3.14 27.26
CA LEU A 56 -0.99 2.12 26.51
C LEU A 56 0.24 1.65 27.28
N PHE A 57 1.04 2.57 27.80
CA PHE A 57 2.24 2.23 28.55
C PHE A 57 1.93 1.47 29.84
N LYS A 58 0.90 1.90 30.56
CA LYS A 58 0.42 1.22 31.77
C LYS A 58 -0.06 -0.20 31.44
N TRP A 59 -0.84 -0.36 30.37
CA TRP A 59 -1.33 -1.65 29.91
C TRP A 59 -0.17 -2.58 29.52
N CYS A 60 0.81 -2.10 28.76
CA CYS A 60 2.02 -2.86 28.43
C CYS A 60 2.76 -3.33 29.69
N THR A 61 2.92 -2.44 30.67
CA THR A 61 3.59 -2.74 31.94
C THR A 61 2.86 -3.82 32.74
N VAL A 62 1.53 -3.73 32.87
CA VAL A 62 0.69 -4.73 33.55
C VAL A 62 0.78 -6.09 32.86
N ASN A 63 0.82 -6.09 31.52
CA ASN A 63 0.91 -7.30 30.71
C ASN A 63 2.35 -7.79 30.49
N LYS A 64 3.34 -7.19 31.17
CA LYS A 64 4.77 -7.53 31.07
C LYS A 64 5.30 -7.47 29.63
N LEU A 65 4.76 -6.55 28.83
CA LEU A 65 5.21 -6.25 27.48
C LEU A 65 6.16 -5.05 27.52
N HIS A 66 7.36 -5.23 26.97
CA HIS A 66 8.35 -4.16 26.88
C HIS A 66 8.17 -3.34 25.60
N LEU A 67 7.71 -2.09 25.73
CA LEU A 67 7.55 -1.19 24.60
C LEU A 67 8.90 -0.60 24.17
N ASN A 68 9.26 -0.75 22.88
CA ASN A 68 10.45 -0.12 22.32
C ASN A 68 10.16 1.33 21.89
N ILE A 69 10.27 2.26 22.85
CA ILE A 69 9.94 3.68 22.66
C ILE A 69 10.82 4.34 21.58
N GLU A 70 12.07 3.91 21.41
CA GLU A 70 12.97 4.46 20.38
C GLU A 70 12.50 4.18 18.95
N LYS A 71 11.74 3.09 18.75
CA LYS A 71 11.11 2.74 17.47
C LYS A 71 9.76 3.43 17.27
N CYS A 72 9.12 3.91 18.33
CA CYS A 72 7.85 4.63 18.22
C CYS A 72 8.05 5.98 17.53
N ARG A 73 7.23 6.27 16.52
CA ARG A 73 7.29 7.51 15.74
C ARG A 73 5.92 8.18 15.72
N ILE A 74 5.94 9.50 15.65
CA ILE A 74 4.73 10.31 15.41
C ILE A 74 4.75 10.75 13.96
N LEU A 75 3.62 10.55 13.28
CA LEU A 75 3.40 11.03 11.93
C LEU A 75 2.04 11.74 11.86
N SER A 76 2.06 12.98 11.39
CA SER A 76 0.86 13.84 11.30
C SER A 76 0.52 14.11 9.84
N TYR A 77 -0.75 13.88 9.47
CA TYR A 77 -1.27 14.22 8.14
C TYR A 77 -2.12 15.48 8.23
N THR A 78 -1.69 16.55 7.56
CA THR A 78 -2.40 17.83 7.60
C THR A 78 -2.18 18.65 6.34
N ARG A 79 -3.21 19.41 5.96
CA ARG A 79 -3.13 20.46 4.92
C ARG A 79 -3.06 21.86 5.52
N LYS A 80 -3.10 22.00 6.84
CA LYS A 80 -3.03 23.30 7.53
C LYS A 80 -1.63 23.88 7.33
N SER A 81 -1.56 25.16 6.97
CA SER A 81 -0.29 25.88 6.86
C SER A 81 0.44 26.01 8.20
N GLN A 82 -0.32 26.00 9.29
CA GLN A 82 0.20 26.02 10.66
C GLN A 82 -0.29 24.73 11.34
N PRO A 83 0.52 23.66 11.35
CA PRO A 83 0.15 22.41 12.00
C PRO A 83 0.12 22.56 13.52
N LEU A 84 -0.73 21.77 14.17
CA LEU A 84 -0.70 21.65 15.63
C LEU A 84 0.57 20.89 16.02
N ASN A 85 1.49 21.58 16.67
CA ASN A 85 2.71 20.98 17.19
C ASN A 85 2.50 20.65 18.65
N HIS A 86 2.44 19.35 18.96
CA HIS A 86 2.37 18.83 20.31
C HIS A 86 3.51 17.83 20.52
N VAL A 87 4.16 17.91 21.68
CA VAL A 87 5.25 17.01 22.05
C VAL A 87 4.66 15.88 22.89
N TYR A 88 4.57 14.69 22.31
CA TYR A 88 4.09 13.52 23.01
C TYR A 88 5.23 12.77 23.68
N LYS A 89 4.91 12.12 24.80
CA LYS A 89 5.87 11.36 25.60
C LYS A 89 5.30 9.99 25.93
N ILE A 90 6.18 9.02 26.16
CA ILE A 90 5.82 7.75 26.78
C ILE A 90 6.86 7.49 27.86
N ASN A 91 6.43 7.25 29.10
CA ASN A 91 7.33 7.03 30.24
C ASN A 91 8.42 8.14 30.35
N ASP A 92 7.97 9.40 30.29
CA ASP A 92 8.79 10.62 30.26
C ASP A 92 9.77 10.77 29.08
N LEU A 93 9.87 9.78 28.20
CA LEU A 93 10.68 9.84 26.99
C LEU A 93 9.89 10.50 25.85
N VAL A 94 10.48 11.52 25.24
CA VAL A 94 9.89 12.25 24.11
C VAL A 94 9.88 11.37 22.88
N LEU A 95 8.71 11.23 22.27
CA LEU A 95 8.57 10.55 21.00
C LEU A 95 9.06 11.45 19.85
N SER A 96 9.83 10.86 18.93
CA SER A 96 10.31 11.59 17.76
C SER A 96 9.20 11.74 16.70
N CYS A 97 9.01 12.96 16.23
CA CYS A 97 8.27 13.22 15.00
C CYS A 97 9.07 12.74 13.78
N SER A 98 8.39 12.19 12.79
CA SER A 98 9.00 11.77 11.53
C SER A 98 8.17 12.25 10.35
N ASP A 99 8.85 12.55 9.24
CA ASP A 99 8.20 12.91 7.98
C ASP A 99 7.77 11.69 7.15
N SER A 100 8.22 10.49 7.53
CA SER A 100 7.82 9.24 6.90
C SER A 100 7.89 8.07 7.86
N VAL A 101 6.94 7.14 7.75
CA VAL A 101 6.95 5.86 8.48
C VAL A 101 6.83 4.70 7.51
N THR A 102 7.47 3.58 7.81
CA THR A 102 7.23 2.34 7.06
C THR A 102 6.22 1.50 7.83
N ASP A 103 5.13 1.15 7.19
CA ASP A 103 4.11 0.25 7.72
C ASP A 103 3.80 -0.86 6.71
N LEU A 104 3.85 -2.12 7.17
CA LEU A 104 3.65 -3.31 6.34
C LEU A 104 4.42 -3.28 5.01
N CYS A 105 5.68 -2.85 5.05
CA CYS A 105 6.57 -2.64 3.91
C CYS A 105 6.21 -1.49 2.94
N THR A 106 5.19 -0.69 3.25
CA THR A 106 4.81 0.52 2.50
C THR A 106 5.32 1.76 3.24
N ILE A 107 5.89 2.73 2.51
CA ILE A 107 6.37 3.97 3.11
C ILE A 107 5.27 5.01 2.97
N PHE A 108 4.83 5.57 4.10
CA PHE A 108 3.87 6.66 4.16
C PHE A 108 4.59 7.93 4.56
N ASP A 109 4.60 8.93 3.68
CA ASP A 109 5.10 10.27 3.96
C ASP A 109 3.95 11.22 4.36
N THR A 110 4.29 12.35 4.99
CA THR A 110 3.30 13.36 5.42
C THR A 110 2.42 13.92 4.30
N LYS A 111 2.87 13.84 3.04
CA LYS A 111 2.13 14.32 1.86
C LYS A 111 1.23 13.24 1.25
N LEU A 112 1.43 11.97 1.63
CA LEU A 112 0.77 10.80 1.06
C LEU A 112 0.92 10.71 -0.47
N ASP A 113 2.06 11.18 -1.00
CA ASP A 113 2.31 11.14 -2.45
C ASP A 113 3.01 9.85 -2.92
N PHE A 114 3.52 9.05 -1.97
CA PHE A 114 4.19 7.76 -2.17
C PHE A 114 5.42 7.82 -3.09
N SER A 115 5.94 8.99 -3.40
CA SER A 115 7.12 9.15 -4.26
C SER A 115 8.34 8.47 -3.67
N GLN A 116 8.54 8.60 -2.36
CA GLN A 116 9.61 7.93 -1.64
C GLN A 116 9.45 6.42 -1.66
N HIS A 117 8.22 5.91 -1.45
CA HIS A 117 7.91 4.50 -1.54
C HIS A 117 8.24 3.94 -2.93
N ILE A 118 7.70 4.55 -3.98
CA ILE A 118 7.87 4.12 -5.36
C ILE A 118 9.36 4.12 -5.75
N ASN A 119 10.09 5.19 -5.43
CA ASN A 119 11.53 5.27 -5.74
C ASN A 119 12.33 4.17 -5.03
N SER A 120 12.04 3.90 -3.76
CA SER A 120 12.67 2.83 -2.98
C SER A 120 12.33 1.45 -3.54
N MET A 121 11.06 1.20 -3.84
CA MET A 121 10.57 -0.04 -4.45
C MET A 121 11.22 -0.30 -5.82
N VAL A 122 11.23 0.70 -6.69
CA VAL A 122 11.85 0.64 -8.03
C VAL A 122 13.34 0.32 -7.92
N SER A 123 14.06 0.98 -7.02
CA SER A 123 15.50 0.72 -6.80
C SER A 123 15.76 -0.71 -6.33
N LYS A 124 14.97 -1.22 -5.37
CA LYS A 124 15.04 -2.61 -4.91
C LYS A 124 14.73 -3.59 -6.05
N ALA A 125 13.72 -3.31 -6.86
CA ALA A 125 13.32 -4.16 -7.98
C ALA A 125 14.40 -4.21 -9.07
N TYR A 126 15.06 -3.09 -9.41
CA TYR A 126 16.21 -3.09 -10.32
C TYR A 126 17.36 -3.94 -9.79
N ARG A 127 17.69 -3.84 -8.49
CA ARG A 127 18.72 -4.69 -7.88
C ARG A 127 18.37 -6.17 -8.00
N ARG A 128 17.13 -6.55 -7.71
CA ARG A 128 16.63 -7.94 -7.85
C ARG A 128 16.67 -8.40 -9.31
N LEU A 129 16.26 -7.56 -10.25
CA LEU A 129 16.35 -7.86 -11.69
C LEU A 129 17.79 -8.06 -12.14
N GLY A 130 18.73 -7.24 -11.64
CA GLY A 130 20.16 -7.39 -11.91
C GLY A 130 20.72 -8.71 -11.38
N ILE A 131 20.33 -9.11 -10.16
CA ILE A 131 20.69 -10.41 -9.59
C ILE A 131 20.12 -11.55 -10.43
N LEU A 132 18.83 -11.48 -10.78
CA LEU A 132 18.16 -12.45 -11.64
C LEU A 132 18.95 -12.65 -12.93
N LYS A 133 19.21 -11.57 -13.69
CA LYS A 133 19.96 -11.63 -14.96
C LYS A 133 21.34 -12.25 -14.83
N ARG A 134 22.04 -12.01 -13.71
CA ARG A 134 23.37 -12.59 -13.44
C ARG A 134 23.30 -14.07 -13.10
N ARG A 135 22.28 -14.50 -12.36
CA ARG A 135 22.10 -15.90 -11.93
C ARG A 135 21.51 -16.77 -13.02
N THR A 136 20.77 -16.20 -13.95
CA THR A 136 20.11 -16.91 -15.04
C THR A 136 20.88 -16.78 -16.37
N ARG A 137 22.20 -16.54 -16.33
CA ARG A 137 23.02 -16.41 -17.54
C ARG A 137 23.01 -17.66 -18.40
N GLU A 138 22.98 -18.84 -17.80
CA GLU A 138 22.96 -20.10 -18.54
C GLU A 138 21.53 -20.60 -18.81
N PHE A 139 20.51 -19.87 -18.36
CA PHE A 139 19.13 -20.31 -18.49
C PHE A 139 18.63 -19.96 -19.89
N LEU A 140 18.07 -20.98 -20.57
CA LEU A 140 17.47 -20.85 -21.90
C LEU A 140 15.93 -20.95 -21.87
N SER A 141 15.37 -21.52 -20.80
CA SER A 141 13.91 -21.68 -20.66
C SER A 141 13.24 -20.33 -20.37
N GLU A 142 12.46 -19.86 -21.34
CA GLU A 142 11.62 -18.66 -21.21
C GLU A 142 10.67 -18.77 -20.01
N ILE A 143 10.08 -19.96 -19.80
CA ILE A 143 9.15 -20.22 -18.70
C ILE A 143 9.86 -20.05 -17.35
N ALA A 144 11.04 -20.66 -17.19
CA ALA A 144 11.80 -20.55 -15.95
C ALA A 144 12.18 -19.09 -15.64
N LEU A 145 12.60 -18.32 -16.65
CA LEU A 145 12.91 -16.90 -16.51
C LEU A 145 11.68 -16.08 -16.07
N LYS A 146 10.51 -16.34 -16.68
CA LYS A 146 9.26 -15.68 -16.31
C LYS A 146 8.87 -16.00 -14.87
N VAL A 147 8.94 -17.26 -14.45
CA VAL A 147 8.62 -17.68 -13.08
C VAL A 147 9.50 -16.94 -12.06
N LEU A 148 10.82 -16.90 -12.30
CA LEU A 148 11.75 -16.19 -11.42
C LEU A 148 11.46 -14.68 -11.37
N TYR A 149 11.15 -14.07 -12.52
CA TYR A 149 10.79 -12.65 -12.57
C TYR A 149 9.51 -12.38 -11.79
N TYR A 150 8.48 -13.21 -11.96
CA TYR A 150 7.21 -13.05 -11.26
C TYR A 150 7.37 -13.20 -9.75
N ALA A 151 8.11 -14.22 -9.30
CA ALA A 151 8.29 -14.51 -7.89
C ALA A 151 9.12 -13.45 -7.16
N HIS A 152 10.17 -12.91 -7.78
CA HIS A 152 11.13 -12.05 -7.07
C HIS A 152 11.05 -10.56 -7.40
N VAL A 153 10.69 -10.21 -8.64
CA VAL A 153 10.68 -8.82 -9.11
C VAL A 153 9.25 -8.29 -9.16
N ARG A 154 8.38 -8.96 -9.93
CA ARG A 154 7.00 -8.49 -10.14
C ARG A 154 6.18 -8.50 -8.86
N SER A 155 6.27 -9.55 -8.05
CA SER A 155 5.60 -9.64 -6.75
C SER A 155 5.82 -8.41 -5.86
N SER A 156 7.06 -7.89 -5.80
CA SER A 156 7.36 -6.67 -5.04
C SER A 156 6.83 -5.38 -5.67
N LEU A 157 6.60 -5.37 -6.98
CA LEU A 157 6.02 -4.22 -7.69
C LEU A 157 4.49 -4.22 -7.63
N GLU A 158 3.86 -5.33 -7.24
CA GLU A 158 2.40 -5.47 -7.12
C GLU A 158 1.93 -5.47 -5.66
N TYR A 159 2.85 -5.69 -4.72
CA TYR A 159 2.55 -5.70 -3.30
C TYR A 159 1.96 -4.35 -2.83
N CYS A 160 0.82 -4.40 -2.16
CA CYS A 160 0.06 -3.23 -1.68
C CYS A 160 -0.24 -2.16 -2.75
N SER A 161 -0.25 -2.52 -4.03
CA SER A 161 -0.42 -1.55 -5.12
C SER A 161 -1.72 -0.76 -5.07
N ILE A 162 -2.74 -1.31 -4.43
CA ILE A 162 -4.03 -0.66 -4.20
C ILE A 162 -3.87 0.65 -3.40
N ILE A 163 -2.86 0.72 -2.52
CA ILE A 163 -2.63 1.87 -1.64
C ILE A 163 -1.84 2.97 -2.36
N TRP A 164 -0.79 2.59 -3.09
CA TRP A 164 0.21 3.54 -3.60
C TRP A 164 0.15 3.77 -5.12
N ASP A 165 -0.77 3.13 -5.87
CA ASP A 165 -0.82 3.21 -7.35
C ASP A 165 -0.71 4.67 -7.83
N PRO A 166 0.35 5.04 -8.59
CA PRO A 166 0.55 6.42 -8.96
C PRO A 166 -0.40 6.85 -10.08
N ASN A 167 -0.84 8.11 -9.99
CA ASN A 167 -1.60 8.77 -11.06
C ASN A 167 -0.70 9.53 -12.05
N TYR A 168 0.52 9.87 -11.64
CA TYR A 168 1.44 10.63 -12.48
C TYR A 168 2.16 9.72 -13.48
N ARG A 169 2.10 10.11 -14.76
CA ARG A 169 2.69 9.35 -15.88
C ARG A 169 4.18 9.05 -15.68
N ASN A 170 4.96 10.00 -15.20
CA ASN A 170 6.39 9.80 -14.92
C ASN A 170 6.64 8.66 -13.92
N LYS A 171 5.80 8.53 -12.87
CA LYS A 171 5.88 7.47 -11.86
C LYS A 171 5.44 6.12 -12.43
N ILE A 172 4.39 6.11 -13.25
CA ILE A 172 3.97 4.90 -13.97
C ILE A 172 5.10 4.41 -14.88
N GLU A 173 5.72 5.31 -15.64
CA GLU A 173 6.78 4.99 -16.59
C GLU A 173 8.03 4.40 -15.91
N ILE A 174 8.47 4.91 -14.75
CA ILE A 174 9.63 4.34 -14.04
C ILE A 174 9.37 2.90 -13.55
N ILE A 175 8.13 2.58 -13.19
CA ILE A 175 7.72 1.22 -12.81
C ILE A 175 7.70 0.31 -14.04
N GLU A 176 7.07 0.75 -15.14
CA GLU A 176 7.01 0.00 -16.40
C GLU A 176 8.41 -0.28 -16.98
N ARG A 177 9.36 0.65 -16.81
CA ARG A 177 10.74 0.46 -17.27
C ARG A 177 11.40 -0.80 -16.69
N ILE A 178 11.04 -1.23 -15.48
CA ILE A 178 11.57 -2.47 -14.89
C ILE A 178 11.10 -3.69 -15.70
N GLN A 179 9.80 -3.75 -16.00
CA GLN A 179 9.25 -4.84 -16.82
C GLN A 179 9.84 -4.80 -18.23
N ASN A 180 9.93 -3.62 -18.85
CA ASN A 180 10.52 -3.46 -20.18
C ASN A 180 11.99 -3.91 -20.20
N ASN A 181 12.75 -3.67 -19.13
CA ASN A 181 14.12 -4.12 -18.99
C ASN A 181 14.23 -5.66 -18.88
N PHE A 182 13.25 -6.31 -18.25
CA PHE A 182 13.14 -7.77 -18.22
C PHE A 182 12.73 -8.35 -19.58
N LEU A 183 11.74 -7.76 -20.26
CA LEU A 183 11.31 -8.20 -21.59
C LEU A 183 12.43 -8.14 -22.63
N ARG A 184 13.24 -7.07 -22.60
CA ARG A 184 14.45 -6.99 -23.45
C ARG A 184 15.47 -8.07 -23.15
N TYR A 185 15.57 -8.50 -21.89
CA TYR A 185 16.43 -9.62 -21.52
C TYR A 185 15.88 -10.96 -22.03
N LEU A 186 14.56 -11.18 -21.97
CA LEU A 186 13.93 -12.35 -22.60
C LEU A 186 14.18 -12.37 -24.12
N LEU A 187 14.04 -11.22 -24.78
CA LEU A 187 14.33 -11.10 -26.22
C LEU A 187 15.78 -11.49 -26.53
N TYR A 188 16.74 -10.93 -25.78
CA TYR A 188 18.14 -11.30 -25.93
C TYR A 188 18.37 -12.80 -25.71
N LYS A 189 17.70 -13.40 -24.72
CA LYS A 189 17.79 -14.84 -24.45
C LYS A 189 17.22 -15.71 -25.57
N LYS A 190 16.17 -15.23 -26.25
CA LYS A 190 15.53 -15.95 -27.35
C LYS A 190 16.29 -15.83 -28.67
N ASN A 191 16.78 -14.63 -29.00
CA ASN A 191 17.32 -14.33 -30.33
C ASN A 191 18.85 -14.16 -30.34
N GLY A 192 19.51 -14.13 -29.18
CA GLY A 192 20.95 -13.85 -29.06
C GLY A 192 21.37 -12.40 -29.34
N ILE A 193 20.44 -11.56 -29.82
CA ILE A 193 20.69 -10.18 -30.24
C ILE A 193 19.85 -9.21 -29.42
N TYR A 194 20.45 -8.08 -29.05
CA TYR A 194 19.76 -6.99 -28.37
C TYR A 194 19.19 -6.00 -29.40
N LEU A 195 17.88 -6.03 -29.63
CA LEU A 195 17.20 -5.11 -30.55
C LEU A 195 16.68 -3.89 -29.78
N GLN A 196 17.16 -2.70 -30.14
CA GLN A 196 16.82 -1.45 -29.43
C GLN A 196 15.48 -0.87 -29.88
N ASP A 197 15.13 -1.05 -31.15
CA ASP A 197 14.02 -0.33 -31.82
C ASP A 197 12.65 -0.98 -31.62
N ILE A 198 12.56 -2.10 -30.89
CA ILE A 198 11.29 -2.77 -30.66
C ILE A 198 10.50 -2.03 -29.57
N SER A 199 9.26 -1.68 -29.91
CA SER A 199 8.34 -1.04 -28.98
C SER A 199 8.02 -1.94 -27.78
N SER A 200 7.83 -1.33 -26.61
CA SER A 200 7.56 -2.09 -25.39
C SER A 200 6.21 -2.82 -25.42
N SER A 201 5.25 -2.36 -26.20
CA SER A 201 3.98 -3.08 -26.45
C SER A 201 4.21 -4.37 -27.23
N CYS A 202 4.96 -4.30 -28.33
CA CYS A 202 5.28 -5.50 -29.13
C CYS A 202 5.99 -6.57 -28.29
N LEU A 203 6.92 -6.18 -27.41
CA LEU A 203 7.57 -7.12 -26.50
C LEU A 203 6.60 -7.79 -25.52
N ARG A 204 5.61 -7.04 -25.02
CA ARG A 204 4.59 -7.58 -24.11
C ARG A 204 3.72 -8.62 -24.82
N ASP A 205 3.29 -8.31 -26.05
CA ASP A 205 2.45 -9.20 -26.85
C ASP A 205 3.22 -10.47 -27.24
N MET A 206 4.47 -10.31 -27.69
CA MET A 206 5.34 -11.42 -28.08
C MET A 206 5.60 -12.41 -26.92
N PHE A 207 5.72 -11.92 -25.69
CA PHE A 207 5.94 -12.76 -24.50
C PHE A 207 4.67 -13.02 -23.69
N ASN A 208 3.50 -12.55 -24.13
CA ASN A 208 2.23 -12.65 -23.41
C ASN A 208 2.34 -12.18 -21.94
N ILE A 209 2.94 -11.00 -21.72
CA ILE A 209 3.07 -10.38 -20.38
C ILE A 209 2.29 -9.07 -20.37
N PRO A 210 1.20 -8.93 -19.59
CA PRO A 210 0.44 -7.68 -19.50
C PRO A 210 1.28 -6.56 -18.87
N SER A 211 0.86 -5.30 -19.09
CA SER A 211 1.52 -4.15 -18.43
C SER A 211 1.36 -4.21 -16.91
N LEU A 212 2.30 -3.62 -16.17
CA LEU A 212 2.17 -3.56 -14.71
C LEU A 212 1.01 -2.64 -14.32
N CYS A 213 0.75 -1.58 -15.08
CA CYS A 213 -0.40 -0.69 -14.92
C CYS A 213 -1.71 -1.47 -14.94
N SER A 214 -1.97 -2.22 -16.01
CA SER A 214 -3.19 -3.03 -16.15
C SER A 214 -3.36 -4.03 -15.01
N ARG A 215 -2.26 -4.56 -14.47
CA ARG A 215 -2.31 -5.46 -13.32
C ARG A 215 -2.69 -4.75 -12.01
N ARG A 216 -2.21 -3.54 -11.79
CA ARG A 216 -2.62 -2.70 -10.65
C ARG A 216 -4.10 -2.31 -10.76
N ASP A 217 -4.56 -1.99 -11.97
CA ASP A 217 -5.98 -1.71 -12.24
C ASP A 217 -6.85 -2.95 -11.90
N VAL A 218 -6.44 -4.15 -12.33
CA VAL A 218 -7.11 -5.40 -11.97
C VAL A 218 -7.13 -5.63 -10.45
N SER A 219 -6.02 -5.40 -9.74
CA SER A 219 -5.99 -5.51 -8.29
C SER A 219 -6.97 -4.55 -7.60
N CYS A 220 -7.09 -3.33 -8.12
CA CYS A 220 -8.06 -2.33 -7.64
C CYS A 220 -9.51 -2.78 -7.88
N VAL A 221 -9.84 -3.20 -9.11
CA VAL A 221 -11.16 -3.75 -9.48
C VAL A 221 -11.53 -4.94 -8.59
N LEU A 222 -10.58 -5.86 -8.36
CA LEU A 222 -10.81 -7.05 -7.55
C LEU A 222 -11.09 -6.71 -6.09
N LEU A 223 -10.40 -5.72 -5.51
CA LEU A 223 -10.73 -5.25 -4.16
C LEU A 223 -12.14 -4.68 -4.14
N PHE A 224 -12.45 -3.79 -5.08
CA PHE A 224 -13.75 -3.14 -5.17
C PHE A 224 -14.90 -4.16 -5.27
N TYR A 225 -14.77 -5.12 -6.17
CA TYR A 225 -15.71 -6.24 -6.32
C TYR A 225 -15.85 -7.04 -5.01
N LYS A 226 -14.74 -7.33 -4.32
CA LYS A 226 -14.78 -8.09 -3.07
C LYS A 226 -15.46 -7.32 -1.94
N VAL A 227 -15.28 -6.00 -1.86
CA VAL A 227 -15.92 -5.14 -0.86
C VAL A 227 -17.44 -5.10 -1.09
N ILE A 228 -17.87 -4.86 -2.32
CA ILE A 228 -19.30 -4.80 -2.67
C ILE A 228 -20.02 -6.11 -2.39
N ASN A 229 -19.39 -7.24 -2.72
CA ASN A 229 -19.99 -8.56 -2.52
C ASN A 229 -19.77 -9.12 -1.10
N GLY A 230 -19.29 -8.32 -0.16
CA GLY A 230 -19.06 -8.75 1.23
C GLY A 230 -18.01 -9.85 1.39
N SER A 231 -17.15 -10.08 0.40
CA SER A 231 -15.99 -10.99 0.50
C SER A 231 -14.86 -10.38 1.33
N ILE A 232 -14.77 -9.05 1.33
CA ILE A 232 -13.93 -8.27 2.24
C ILE A 232 -14.86 -7.34 3.01
N ASP A 233 -14.87 -7.46 4.32
CA ASP A 233 -15.65 -6.60 5.19
C ASP A 233 -14.83 -5.33 5.49
N CYS A 234 -15.23 -4.22 4.89
CA CYS A 234 -14.64 -2.91 5.15
C CYS A 234 -15.71 -1.84 5.01
N THR A 235 -16.40 -1.56 6.12
CA THR A 235 -17.49 -0.58 6.17
C THR A 235 -17.03 0.82 5.79
N ASP A 236 -15.81 1.21 6.16
CA ASP A 236 -15.25 2.52 5.83
C ASP A 236 -15.16 2.72 4.31
N ILE A 237 -14.55 1.75 3.59
CA ILE A 237 -14.47 1.80 2.13
C ILE A 237 -15.86 1.69 1.52
N LEU A 238 -16.69 0.76 1.98
CA LEU A 238 -18.04 0.57 1.46
C LEU A 238 -18.89 1.85 1.57
N SER A 239 -18.81 2.55 2.69
CA SER A 239 -19.51 3.82 2.92
C SER A 239 -19.02 4.96 2.02
N ALA A 240 -17.78 4.89 1.54
CA ALA A 240 -17.22 5.87 0.62
C ALA A 240 -17.61 5.61 -0.85
N ILE A 241 -18.16 4.43 -1.17
CA ILE A 241 -18.59 4.07 -2.52
C ILE A 241 -20.00 4.62 -2.75
N ASN A 242 -20.10 5.61 -3.65
CA ASN A 242 -21.38 6.17 -4.06
C ASN A 242 -21.87 5.52 -5.35
N PHE A 243 -22.98 4.77 -5.29
CA PHE A 243 -23.64 4.24 -6.48
C PHE A 243 -24.57 5.28 -7.08
N SER A 244 -24.52 5.46 -8.41
CA SER A 244 -25.56 6.21 -9.10
C SER A 244 -26.71 5.27 -9.36
N LEU A 245 -27.81 5.46 -8.63
CA LEU A 245 -29.07 4.81 -8.91
C LEU A 245 -29.91 5.79 -9.74
N PRO A 246 -29.93 5.66 -11.08
CA PRO A 246 -30.74 6.55 -11.91
C PRO A 246 -32.21 6.33 -11.58
N ALA A 247 -32.90 7.40 -11.15
CA ALA A 247 -34.33 7.37 -10.81
C ALA A 247 -35.25 7.04 -12.00
N ARG A 248 -34.72 7.07 -13.23
CA ARG A 248 -35.42 6.69 -14.46
C ARG A 248 -34.46 5.93 -15.36
N SER A 249 -34.98 4.93 -16.07
CA SER A 249 -34.22 4.15 -17.05
C SER A 249 -33.83 5.03 -18.25
N LEU A 250 -32.70 5.72 -18.15
CA LEU A 250 -32.07 6.41 -19.25
C LEU A 250 -31.30 5.42 -20.12
N ARG A 251 -31.17 5.71 -21.42
CA ARG A 251 -30.37 4.89 -22.35
C ARG A 251 -28.88 4.80 -21.96
N ASN A 252 -28.43 5.64 -21.03
CA ASN A 252 -27.07 5.65 -20.51
C ASN A 252 -27.03 5.02 -19.11
N ARG A 253 -26.45 3.83 -18.99
CA ARG A 253 -26.41 2.99 -17.77
C ARG A 253 -25.10 3.16 -16.99
N GLY A 254 -24.68 4.39 -16.73
CA GLY A 254 -23.55 4.62 -15.82
C GLY A 254 -23.93 4.18 -14.41
N SER A 255 -23.20 3.22 -13.83
CA SER A 255 -23.47 2.70 -12.47
C SER A 255 -22.91 3.60 -11.36
N PHE A 256 -22.04 4.53 -11.73
CA PHE A 256 -21.39 5.48 -10.83
C PHE A 256 -21.67 6.91 -11.30
N PRO A 257 -21.84 7.87 -10.38
CA PRO A 257 -22.01 9.26 -10.78
C PRO A 257 -20.70 9.74 -11.38
N ASN A 258 -20.74 10.63 -12.38
CA ASN A 258 -19.58 11.43 -12.77
C ASN A 258 -19.23 12.36 -11.61
N VAL A 259 -18.55 11.83 -10.60
CA VAL A 259 -17.97 12.62 -9.54
C VAL A 259 -16.71 13.21 -10.13
N TYR A 260 -16.72 14.51 -10.42
CA TYR A 260 -15.49 15.27 -10.62
C TYR A 260 -14.70 15.25 -9.30
N SER A 261 -14.03 14.15 -9.00
CA SER A 261 -13.08 14.08 -7.91
C SER A 261 -11.80 14.78 -8.37
N ARG A 262 -11.27 15.68 -7.54
CA ARG A 262 -9.99 16.38 -7.77
C ARG A 262 -8.79 15.43 -7.96
N PHE A 263 -9.01 14.14 -7.69
CA PHE A 263 -8.12 13.03 -8.01
C PHE A 263 -8.82 12.16 -9.06
N ASN A 264 -8.27 12.06 -10.26
CA ASN A 264 -8.82 11.28 -11.38
C ASN A 264 -8.68 9.76 -11.13
N TYR A 265 -9.36 9.23 -10.11
CA TYR A 265 -9.47 7.79 -9.89
C TYR A 265 -10.59 7.17 -10.74
N ILE A 266 -11.58 7.98 -11.15
CA ILE A 266 -12.79 7.50 -11.83
C ILE A 266 -12.63 7.44 -13.35
N ASP A 267 -11.69 8.17 -13.95
CA ASP A 267 -11.43 8.12 -15.42
C ASP A 267 -10.87 6.76 -15.91
N ARG A 268 -10.67 5.79 -15.01
CA ARG A 268 -10.27 4.41 -15.34
C ARG A 268 -11.44 3.41 -15.32
N PHE A 269 -12.68 3.85 -15.10
CA PHE A 269 -13.88 2.98 -15.03
C PHE A 269 -14.96 3.40 -16.01
#